data_AF-A6LW43-F1
#
_entry.id   AF-A6LW43-F1
#
_cell.length_a   1.000
_cell.length_b   1.000
_cell.length_c   1.000
_cell.angle_alpha   90.00
_cell.angle_beta   90.00
_cell.angle_gamma   90.00
#
_symmetry.space_group_name_H-M   'P 1'
#
loop_
_entity.id
_entity.type
_entity.pdbx_description
1 polymer ?
#
loop_
_entity_poly.entity_id
_entity_poly.type
_entity_poly.pdbx_seq_one_letter_code
_entity_poly.pdbx_strand_id
1 'polypeptide(L)'
;MRNVIRNLLLGLIIISAIMGQPVFAADDDLNSYVYNHLENWDTEFQIDYYKSDVLEVVQNIAKDDDYLMRSLEKMVYERVGDKATLKVTYRTTKDQELYINQELTKIVNSITTNGMSDFDKVKAINEYLINRFEYDDSLVSNNAYSALTTGKTTCQGYAMTAYKMLKLAGVENKIIIGNLDGVPHGWNLVKLNNKWYHLDVTNNDALGNNKYFLRQDKVLKNDGFTWKESDYPECSEDYNYENNKASSYAGLLSELKSNKDGKWNLVNSAWCFMENTGRYATGWNIIDNNWYYLGNDGIMKTGWIYSNGKWYYCYPGSGAMALNSVIDGKYRVDSNGAWIS
;
A
#
# COMPACT_ATOMS: atom_id res chain seq x y z
N MET A 1 0.24 -52.15 1.88
CA MET A 1 0.42 -52.28 0.42
C MET A 1 -0.76 -51.55 -0.23
N ARG A 2 -0.55 -50.30 -0.66
CA ARG A 2 -0.31 -49.91 -2.06
C ARG A 2 -1.61 -49.93 -2.89
N ASN A 3 -2.01 -48.73 -3.34
CA ASN A 3 -2.54 -48.35 -4.67
C ASN A 3 -3.58 -47.23 -4.48
N VAL A 4 -3.16 -45.96 -4.42
CA VAL A 4 -2.89 -45.05 -5.56
C VAL A 4 -4.13 -44.90 -6.44
N ILE A 5 -4.89 -43.84 -6.14
CA ILE A 5 -5.94 -43.28 -7.00
C ILE A 5 -5.22 -42.54 -8.14
N ARG A 6 -5.28 -43.09 -9.36
CA ARG A 6 -4.98 -42.37 -10.59
C ARG A 6 -6.28 -41.72 -11.07
N ASN A 7 -6.43 -40.42 -10.89
CA ASN A 7 -7.41 -39.64 -11.64
C ASN A 7 -6.68 -38.95 -12.81
N LEU A 8 -7.00 -39.42 -14.01
CA LEU A 8 -6.68 -38.81 -15.29
C LEU A 8 -7.38 -37.46 -15.41
N LEU A 9 -6.61 -36.38 -15.55
CA LEU A 9 -7.12 -35.12 -16.08
C LEU A 9 -7.04 -35.19 -17.61
N LEU A 10 -8.21 -35.36 -18.21
CA LEU A 10 -8.45 -35.27 -19.65
C LEU A 10 -8.17 -33.85 -20.11
N GLY A 11 -7.17 -33.69 -20.98
CA GLY A 11 -6.98 -32.50 -21.78
C GLY A 11 -8.09 -32.39 -22.82
N LEU A 12 -8.83 -31.28 -22.79
CA LEU A 12 -9.78 -30.90 -23.83
C LEU A 12 -9.10 -29.85 -24.71
N ILE A 13 -8.56 -30.32 -25.84
CA ILE A 13 -8.13 -29.50 -26.97
C ILE A 13 -9.40 -29.23 -27.78
N ILE A 14 -9.88 -27.98 -27.77
CA ILE A 14 -10.91 -27.52 -28.71
C ILE A 14 -10.18 -26.79 -29.85
N ILE A 15 -10.05 -27.49 -30.97
CA ILE A 15 -9.73 -26.86 -32.27
C ILE A 15 -11.05 -26.37 -32.84
N SER A 16 -11.25 -25.05 -32.88
CA SER A 16 -12.27 -24.43 -33.72
C SER A 16 -11.58 -23.56 -34.76
N ALA A 17 -11.47 -24.09 -35.98
CA ALA A 17 -11.17 -23.30 -37.17
C ALA A 17 -12.42 -22.50 -37.55
N ILE A 18 -12.35 -21.17 -37.48
CA ILE A 18 -13.32 -20.27 -38.10
C ILE A 18 -12.52 -19.25 -38.90
N MET A 19 -12.56 -19.38 -40.23
CA MET A 19 -12.25 -18.28 -41.15
C MET A 19 -13.49 -17.38 -41.21
N GLY A 20 -13.35 -16.09 -40.87
CA GLY A 20 -14.45 -15.13 -40.99
C GLY A 20 -14.23 -13.78 -40.32
N GLN A 21 -13.64 -12.87 -41.10
CA GLN A 21 -13.56 -11.40 -40.96
C GLN A 21 -12.65 -10.79 -39.88
N PRO A 22 -11.91 -9.70 -40.22
CA PRO A 22 -11.14 -8.96 -39.25
C PRO A 22 -12.11 -8.24 -38.32
N VAL A 23 -12.19 -8.70 -37.08
CA VAL A 23 -12.71 -7.87 -36.01
C VAL A 23 -11.71 -6.73 -35.88
N PHE A 24 -12.08 -5.55 -36.35
CA PHE A 24 -11.37 -4.31 -36.00
C PHE A 24 -11.49 -4.17 -34.48
N ALA A 25 -10.52 -4.72 -33.76
CA ALA A 25 -10.38 -4.45 -32.35
C ALA A 25 -9.99 -2.98 -32.22
N ALA A 26 -10.83 -2.26 -31.50
CA ALA A 26 -10.67 -0.86 -31.15
C ALA A 26 -9.27 -0.63 -30.52
N ASP A 27 -8.79 0.61 -30.51
CA ASP A 27 -7.48 1.02 -29.96
C ASP A 27 -7.11 0.45 -28.57
N ASP A 28 -8.05 -0.15 -27.82
CA ASP A 28 -7.84 -0.86 -26.54
C ASP A 28 -7.14 -2.24 -26.63
N ASP A 29 -7.14 -2.91 -27.78
CA ASP A 29 -6.54 -4.26 -27.91
C ASP A 29 -5.01 -4.18 -27.95
N LEU A 30 -4.45 -3.19 -28.66
CA LEU A 30 -3.00 -2.99 -28.73
C LEU A 30 -2.41 -2.61 -27.36
N ASN A 31 -3.03 -1.66 -26.65
CA ASN A 31 -2.55 -1.22 -25.35
C ASN A 31 -2.50 -2.36 -24.35
N SER A 32 -3.61 -3.11 -24.23
CA SER A 32 -3.71 -4.25 -23.33
C SER A 32 -2.76 -5.38 -23.73
N TYR A 33 -2.66 -5.67 -25.04
CA TYR A 33 -1.75 -6.69 -25.57
C TYR A 33 -0.28 -6.38 -25.25
N VAL A 34 0.18 -5.16 -25.55
CA VAL A 34 1.54 -4.72 -25.26
C VAL A 34 1.77 -4.71 -23.75
N TYR A 35 0.87 -4.12 -22.96
CA TYR A 35 1.01 -4.08 -21.51
C TYR A 35 1.13 -5.49 -20.90
N ASN A 36 0.30 -6.44 -21.32
CA ASN A 36 0.35 -7.83 -20.84
C ASN A 36 1.69 -8.49 -21.13
N HIS A 37 2.25 -8.30 -22.32
CA HIS A 37 3.59 -8.80 -22.64
C HIS A 37 4.67 -8.14 -21.80
N LEU A 38 4.57 -6.82 -21.60
CA LEU A 38 5.52 -6.07 -20.81
C LEU A 38 5.51 -6.48 -19.33
N GLU A 39 4.32 -6.59 -18.73
CA GLU A 39 4.10 -7.04 -17.34
C GLU A 39 4.48 -8.52 -17.14
N ASN A 40 4.47 -9.33 -18.21
CA ASN A 40 4.91 -10.72 -18.18
C ASN A 40 6.44 -10.89 -18.38
N TRP A 41 7.20 -9.79 -18.53
CA TRP A 41 8.63 -9.79 -18.83
C TRP A 41 8.99 -10.52 -20.14
N ASP A 42 8.09 -10.48 -21.14
CA ASP A 42 8.37 -11.07 -22.44
C ASP A 42 9.40 -10.25 -23.22
N THR A 43 10.52 -10.87 -23.59
CA THR A 43 11.63 -10.17 -24.25
C THR A 43 11.42 -9.97 -25.76
N GLU A 44 10.46 -10.66 -26.35
CA GLU A 44 10.16 -10.59 -27.77
C GLU A 44 8.69 -10.95 -28.04
N PHE A 45 7.97 -10.08 -28.76
CA PHE A 45 6.60 -10.34 -29.20
C PHE A 45 6.26 -9.56 -30.49
N GLN A 46 5.26 -10.04 -31.24
CA GLN A 46 4.84 -9.42 -32.50
C GLN A 46 3.88 -8.28 -32.24
N ILE A 47 3.94 -7.22 -33.04
CA ILE A 47 3.04 -6.07 -32.91
C ILE A 47 2.37 -5.82 -34.26
N ASP A 48 1.06 -5.99 -34.30
CA ASP A 48 0.22 -5.68 -35.47
C ASP A 48 -0.13 -4.18 -35.56
N TYR A 49 0.86 -3.33 -35.28
CA TYR A 49 0.79 -1.87 -35.37
C TYR A 49 1.93 -1.37 -36.26
N TYR A 50 1.58 -0.73 -37.36
CA TYR A 50 2.50 -0.50 -38.48
C TYR A 50 2.84 0.98 -38.70
N LYS A 51 2.55 1.85 -37.73
CA LYS A 51 2.88 3.29 -37.81
C LYS A 51 4.33 3.55 -37.39
N SER A 52 4.84 4.75 -37.68
CA SER A 52 6.23 5.14 -37.37
C SER A 52 6.49 5.39 -35.88
N ASP A 53 5.44 5.53 -35.07
CA ASP A 53 5.45 5.92 -33.67
C ASP A 53 5.36 4.72 -32.71
N VAL A 54 5.56 3.47 -33.16
CA VAL A 54 5.41 2.26 -32.33
C VAL A 54 6.15 2.35 -31.00
N LEU A 55 7.42 2.80 -31.01
CA LEU A 55 8.21 2.91 -29.79
C LEU A 55 7.65 3.96 -28.82
N GLU A 56 7.11 5.07 -29.33
CA GLU A 56 6.47 6.10 -28.52
C GLU A 56 5.16 5.59 -27.89
N VAL A 57 4.35 4.86 -28.67
CA VAL A 57 3.12 4.22 -28.18
C VAL A 57 3.44 3.23 -27.06
N VAL A 58 4.43 2.34 -27.27
CA VAL A 58 4.85 1.37 -26.24
C VAL A 58 5.39 2.07 -24.99
N GLN A 59 6.19 3.13 -25.15
CA GLN A 59 6.67 3.94 -24.03
C GLN A 59 5.53 4.59 -23.25
N ASN A 60 4.51 5.11 -23.94
CA ASN A 60 3.34 5.70 -23.29
C ASN A 60 2.53 4.65 -22.53
N ILE A 61 2.37 3.43 -23.06
CA ILE A 61 1.71 2.31 -22.37
C ILE A 61 2.48 1.94 -21.09
N ALA A 62 3.81 1.86 -21.16
CA ALA A 62 4.64 1.55 -19.98
C ALA A 62 4.63 2.66 -18.93
N LYS A 63 4.46 3.93 -19.34
CA LYS A 63 4.49 5.11 -18.46
C LYS A 63 3.39 5.08 -17.39
N ASP A 64 2.30 4.37 -17.62
CA ASP A 64 1.21 4.24 -16.65
C ASP A 64 1.57 3.35 -15.44
N ASP A 65 2.61 2.50 -15.55
CA ASP A 65 3.22 1.78 -14.43
C ASP A 65 4.68 2.24 -14.22
N ASP A 66 4.87 3.06 -13.18
CA ASP A 66 6.19 3.65 -12.86
C ASP A 66 7.29 2.60 -12.66
N TYR A 67 6.96 1.40 -12.16
CA TYR A 67 7.94 0.34 -11.95
C TYR A 67 8.31 -0.34 -13.26
N LEU A 68 7.30 -0.64 -14.09
CA LEU A 68 7.50 -1.22 -15.42
C LEU A 68 8.36 -0.29 -16.29
N MET A 69 8.01 0.99 -16.38
CA MET A 69 8.74 1.98 -17.16
C MET A 69 10.24 2.02 -16.79
N ARG A 70 10.58 1.88 -15.51
CA ARG A 70 11.97 1.88 -15.02
C ARG A 70 12.66 0.54 -15.19
N SER A 71 11.90 -0.54 -15.32
CA SER A 71 12.42 -1.89 -15.57
C SER A 71 12.84 -2.08 -17.03
N LEU A 72 12.34 -1.25 -17.95
CA LEU A 72 12.76 -1.23 -19.34
C LEU A 72 14.15 -0.59 -19.48
N GLU A 73 15.09 -1.32 -20.09
CA GLU A 73 16.42 -0.82 -20.41
C GLU A 73 16.53 -0.40 -21.88
N LYS A 74 16.01 -1.24 -22.78
CA LYS A 74 16.06 -1.00 -24.22
C LYS A 74 14.85 -1.60 -24.91
N MET A 75 14.36 -0.91 -25.93
CA MET A 75 13.36 -1.44 -26.85
C MET A 75 13.84 -1.27 -28.28
N VAL A 76 13.67 -2.32 -29.08
CA VAL A 76 14.00 -2.32 -30.51
C VAL A 76 12.79 -2.82 -31.26
N TYR A 77 12.34 -2.03 -32.23
CA TYR A 77 11.31 -2.43 -33.16
C TYR A 77 11.96 -2.85 -34.48
N GLU A 78 11.76 -4.11 -34.86
CA GLU A 78 12.31 -4.68 -36.09
C GLU A 78 11.18 -5.11 -37.03
N ARG A 79 11.37 -4.86 -38.32
CA ARG A 79 10.45 -5.31 -39.35
C ARG A 79 11.19 -6.11 -40.41
N VAL A 80 10.75 -7.34 -40.64
CA VAL A 80 11.27 -8.23 -41.69
C VAL A 80 10.10 -8.79 -42.49
N GLY A 81 9.91 -8.25 -43.70
CA GLY A 81 8.72 -8.53 -44.52
C GLY A 81 7.44 -8.07 -43.82
N ASP A 82 6.51 -9.01 -43.65
CA ASP A 82 5.23 -8.77 -42.96
C ASP A 82 5.31 -8.94 -41.44
N LYS A 83 6.46 -9.39 -40.90
CA LYS A 83 6.64 -9.55 -39.45
C LYS A 83 7.18 -8.27 -38.84
N ALA A 84 6.44 -7.73 -37.88
CA ALA A 84 6.81 -6.61 -37.02
C ALA A 84 7.00 -7.14 -35.59
N THR A 85 8.17 -6.92 -35.00
CA THR A 85 8.56 -7.52 -33.72
C THR A 85 9.14 -6.45 -32.80
N LEU A 86 8.63 -6.40 -31.57
CA LEU A 86 9.24 -5.63 -30.51
C LEU A 86 10.14 -6.54 -29.68
N LYS A 87 11.40 -6.15 -29.56
CA LYS A 87 12.38 -6.77 -28.68
C LYS A 87 12.62 -5.85 -27.49
N VAL A 88 12.52 -6.40 -26.29
CA VAL A 88 12.63 -5.66 -25.04
C VAL A 88 13.77 -6.24 -24.21
N THR A 89 14.66 -5.37 -23.77
CA THR A 89 15.67 -5.67 -22.76
C THR A 89 15.22 -5.05 -21.46
N TYR A 90 15.11 -5.87 -20.41
CA TYR A 90 14.77 -5.46 -19.06
C TYR A 90 16.02 -5.43 -18.19
N ARG A 91 15.99 -4.58 -17.16
CA ARG A 91 17.03 -4.51 -16.12
C ARG A 91 17.11 -5.75 -15.25
N THR A 92 16.05 -6.55 -15.26
CA THR A 92 15.89 -7.79 -14.50
C THR A 92 15.32 -8.88 -15.41
N THR A 93 15.70 -10.12 -15.13
CA THR A 93 15.08 -11.29 -15.76
C THR A 93 13.75 -11.63 -15.08
N LYS A 94 12.91 -12.43 -15.76
CA LYS A 94 11.63 -12.91 -15.21
C LYS A 94 11.79 -13.68 -13.88
N ASP A 95 12.82 -14.50 -13.77
CA ASP A 95 13.11 -15.24 -12.53
C ASP A 95 13.56 -14.31 -11.39
N GLN A 96 14.32 -13.25 -11.72
CA GLN A 96 14.69 -12.23 -10.75
C GLN A 96 13.48 -11.43 -10.26
N GLU A 97 12.52 -11.13 -11.14
CA GLU A 97 11.27 -10.49 -10.72
C GLU A 97 10.39 -11.39 -9.85
N LEU A 98 10.31 -12.68 -10.18
CA LEU A 98 9.63 -13.65 -9.33
C LEU A 98 10.26 -13.68 -7.93
N TYR A 99 11.60 -13.70 -7.86
CA TYR A 99 12.33 -13.61 -6.60
C TYR A 99 12.01 -12.31 -5.85
N ILE A 100 12.07 -11.14 -6.51
CA ILE A 100 11.75 -9.84 -5.90
C ILE A 100 10.33 -9.89 -5.31
N ASN A 101 9.35 -10.35 -6.10
CA ASN A 101 7.94 -10.40 -5.67
C ASN A 101 7.77 -11.30 -4.44
N GLN A 102 8.36 -12.49 -4.46
CA GLN A 102 8.28 -13.42 -3.33
C GLN A 102 8.95 -12.86 -2.07
N GLU A 103 10.15 -12.29 -2.21
CA GLU A 103 10.93 -11.83 -1.07
C GLU A 103 10.35 -10.56 -0.45
N LEU A 104 9.96 -9.58 -1.27
CA LEU A 104 9.30 -8.36 -0.77
C LEU A 104 7.95 -8.67 -0.14
N THR A 105 7.18 -9.64 -0.66
CA THR A 105 5.93 -10.07 -0.03
C THR A 105 6.17 -10.61 1.38
N LYS A 106 7.18 -11.47 1.58
CA LYS A 106 7.54 -11.97 2.92
C LYS A 106 7.94 -10.83 3.85
N ILE A 107 8.78 -9.91 3.38
CA ILE A 107 9.25 -8.78 4.17
C ILE A 107 8.07 -7.89 4.58
N VAL A 108 7.23 -7.47 3.62
CA VAL A 108 6.08 -6.61 3.88
C VAL A 108 5.13 -7.27 4.87
N ASN A 109 4.84 -8.57 4.73
CA ASN A 109 4.00 -9.31 5.68
C ASN A 109 4.61 -9.44 7.08
N SER A 110 5.94 -9.31 7.22
CA SER A 110 6.62 -9.36 8.52
C SER A 110 6.65 -8.01 9.24
N ILE A 111 6.60 -6.90 8.50
CA ILE A 111 6.70 -5.54 9.05
C ILE A 111 5.36 -4.79 9.04
N THR A 112 4.33 -5.33 8.38
CA THR A 112 2.99 -4.74 8.32
C THR A 112 1.91 -5.71 8.81
N THR A 113 0.76 -5.18 9.24
CA THR A 113 -0.43 -5.99 9.56
C THR A 113 -1.68 -5.33 8.99
N ASN A 114 -2.75 -6.12 8.80
CA ASN A 114 -4.00 -5.63 8.20
C ASN A 114 -4.67 -4.48 8.98
N GLY A 115 -4.36 -4.30 10.27
CA GLY A 115 -4.90 -3.22 11.09
C GLY A 115 -4.09 -1.93 11.08
N MET A 116 -2.94 -1.90 10.38
CA MET A 116 -2.11 -0.69 10.30
C MET A 116 -2.76 0.38 9.44
N SER A 117 -2.64 1.64 9.88
CA SER A 117 -2.93 2.78 9.02
C SER A 117 -1.93 2.85 7.87
N ASP A 118 -2.30 3.51 6.77
CA ASP A 118 -1.36 3.69 5.65
C ASP A 118 -0.11 4.48 6.07
N PHE A 119 -0.25 5.40 7.03
CA PHE A 119 0.89 6.06 7.67
C PHE A 119 1.83 5.05 8.34
N ASP A 120 1.31 4.14 9.16
CA ASP A 120 2.11 3.16 9.88
C ASP A 120 2.81 2.18 8.91
N LYS A 121 2.13 1.80 7.82
CA LYS A 121 2.72 0.96 6.76
C LYS A 121 3.88 1.70 6.08
N VAL A 122 3.67 2.95 5.65
CA VAL A 122 4.71 3.76 5.00
C VAL A 122 5.91 3.96 5.94
N LYS A 123 5.65 4.23 7.22
CA LYS A 123 6.68 4.36 8.26
C LYS A 123 7.49 3.07 8.41
N ALA A 124 6.83 1.92 8.57
CA ALA A 124 7.48 0.62 8.72
C ALA A 124 8.35 0.28 7.51
N ILE A 125 7.87 0.55 6.30
CA ILE A 125 8.62 0.33 5.05
C ILE A 125 9.84 1.25 4.97
N ASN A 126 9.68 2.54 5.24
CA ASN A 126 10.80 3.49 5.25
C ASN A 126 11.88 3.08 6.26
N GLU A 127 11.49 2.76 7.50
CA GLU A 127 12.41 2.31 8.55
C GLU A 127 13.10 1.01 8.19
N TYR A 128 12.40 0.04 7.58
CA TYR A 128 13.02 -1.18 7.10
C TYR A 128 14.09 -0.88 6.05
N LEU A 129 13.77 -0.05 5.05
CA LEU A 129 14.67 0.19 3.93
C LEU A 129 15.93 0.97 4.34
N ILE A 130 15.80 1.98 5.21
CA ILE A 130 16.94 2.74 5.76
C ILE A 130 17.91 1.82 6.52
N ASN A 131 17.41 0.79 7.20
CA ASN A 131 18.26 -0.14 7.95
C ASN A 131 18.70 -1.37 7.14
N ARG A 132 18.26 -1.49 5.88
CA ARG A 132 18.46 -2.72 5.07
C ARG A 132 19.59 -2.59 4.06
N PHE A 133 19.81 -1.39 3.53
CA PHE A 133 20.70 -1.15 2.41
C PHE A 133 21.81 -0.15 2.75
N GLU A 134 22.92 -0.23 2.03
CA GLU A 134 23.92 0.83 1.94
C GLU A 134 23.83 1.50 0.55
N TYR A 135 24.17 2.78 0.46
CA TYR A 135 24.25 3.43 -0.84
C TYR A 135 25.38 2.84 -1.71
N ASP A 136 25.08 2.58 -2.99
CA ASP A 136 26.07 2.08 -3.95
C ASP A 136 26.68 3.20 -4.79
N ASP A 137 27.82 3.73 -4.35
CA ASP A 137 28.58 4.77 -5.07
C ASP A 137 29.17 4.29 -6.41
N SER A 138 29.25 2.97 -6.66
CA SER A 138 29.67 2.44 -7.96
C SER A 138 28.58 2.52 -9.03
N LEU A 139 27.35 2.81 -8.60
CA LEU A 139 26.15 2.93 -9.43
C LEU A 139 25.73 1.66 -10.19
N VAL A 140 26.22 0.49 -9.76
CA VAL A 140 25.95 -0.80 -10.42
C VAL A 140 24.61 -1.38 -9.95
N SER A 141 24.35 -1.36 -8.65
CA SER A 141 23.12 -1.88 -8.07
C SER A 141 22.00 -0.85 -8.16
N ASN A 142 21.17 -0.95 -9.19
CA ASN A 142 20.20 0.09 -9.54
C ASN A 142 18.76 -0.42 -9.71
N ASN A 143 18.47 -1.64 -9.25
CA ASN A 143 17.14 -2.25 -9.29
C ASN A 143 16.86 -3.05 -8.00
N ALA A 144 15.61 -3.47 -7.81
CA ALA A 144 15.19 -4.17 -6.59
C ALA A 144 15.90 -5.53 -6.39
N TYR A 145 16.25 -6.24 -7.46
CA TYR A 145 16.92 -7.54 -7.35
C TYR A 145 18.35 -7.37 -6.84
N SER A 146 19.12 -6.46 -7.45
CA SER A 146 20.48 -6.18 -7.00
C SER A 146 20.49 -5.61 -5.58
N ALA A 147 19.53 -4.74 -5.23
CA ALA A 147 19.38 -4.22 -3.88
C ALA A 147 19.19 -5.35 -2.84
N LEU A 148 18.24 -6.26 -3.09
CA LEU A 148 17.92 -7.35 -2.17
C LEU A 148 19.07 -8.36 -2.01
N THR A 149 19.78 -8.65 -3.09
CA THR A 149 20.82 -9.69 -3.10
C THR A 149 22.19 -9.20 -2.65
N THR A 150 22.50 -7.92 -2.85
CA THR A 150 23.81 -7.35 -2.46
C THR A 150 23.75 -6.57 -1.15
N GLY A 151 22.57 -6.09 -0.75
CA GLY A 151 22.43 -5.16 0.37
C GLY A 151 22.91 -3.74 0.05
N LYS A 152 23.19 -3.42 -1.22
CA LYS A 152 23.59 -2.07 -1.66
C LYS A 152 22.73 -1.60 -2.81
N THR A 153 22.44 -0.31 -2.92
CA THR A 153 21.70 0.22 -4.09
C THR A 153 21.84 1.73 -4.30
N THR A 154 21.61 2.18 -5.54
CA THR A 154 21.44 3.59 -5.89
C THR A 154 20.03 4.09 -5.57
N CYS A 155 19.81 5.41 -5.73
CA CYS A 155 18.50 6.05 -5.57
C CYS A 155 17.40 5.37 -6.40
N GLN A 156 17.70 4.91 -7.62
CA GLN A 156 16.73 4.19 -8.44
C GLN A 156 16.29 2.88 -7.79
N GLY A 157 17.23 2.08 -7.29
CA GLY A 157 16.88 0.81 -6.67
C GLY A 157 16.19 0.99 -5.31
N TYR A 158 16.51 2.02 -4.52
CA TYR A 158 15.69 2.41 -3.36
C TYR A 158 14.26 2.71 -3.78
N ALA A 159 14.08 3.60 -4.75
CA ALA A 159 12.76 4.07 -5.16
C ALA A 159 11.90 2.95 -5.78
N MET A 160 12.51 2.05 -6.56
CA MET A 160 11.86 0.86 -7.13
C MET A 160 11.51 -0.17 -6.04
N THR A 161 12.37 -0.38 -5.05
CA THR A 161 12.09 -1.32 -3.94
C THR A 161 10.98 -0.78 -3.05
N ALA A 162 11.04 0.50 -2.66
CA ALA A 162 10.00 1.18 -1.91
C ALA A 162 8.65 1.11 -2.64
N TYR A 163 8.63 1.38 -3.95
CA TYR A 163 7.40 1.31 -4.74
C TYR A 163 6.70 -0.04 -4.64
N LYS A 164 7.45 -1.13 -4.82
CA LYS A 164 6.90 -2.49 -4.73
C LYS A 164 6.41 -2.81 -3.33
N MET A 165 7.18 -2.46 -2.29
CA MET A 165 6.79 -2.71 -0.91
C MET A 165 5.51 -1.95 -0.54
N LEU A 166 5.38 -0.69 -0.97
CA LEU A 166 4.19 0.13 -0.75
C LEU A 166 2.98 -0.42 -1.50
N LYS A 167 3.14 -0.82 -2.77
CA LYS A 167 2.08 -1.45 -3.57
C LYS A 167 1.60 -2.76 -2.92
N LEU A 168 2.52 -3.60 -2.44
CA LEU A 168 2.21 -4.83 -1.69
C LEU A 168 1.49 -4.56 -0.35
N ALA A 169 1.79 -3.44 0.31
CA ALA A 169 1.11 -3.02 1.53
C ALA A 169 -0.26 -2.34 1.26
N GLY A 170 -0.67 -2.23 0.00
CA GLY A 170 -1.92 -1.58 -0.41
C GLY A 170 -1.87 -0.06 -0.34
N VAL A 171 -0.68 0.54 -0.36
CA VAL A 171 -0.49 2.00 -0.37
C VAL A 171 -0.26 2.48 -1.80
N GLU A 172 -1.18 3.30 -2.30
CA GLU A 172 -1.04 3.95 -3.60
C GLU A 172 0.19 4.87 -3.59
N ASN A 173 1.07 4.69 -4.58
CA ASN A 173 2.33 5.39 -4.64
C ASN A 173 2.82 5.52 -6.09
N LYS A 174 3.78 6.42 -6.29
CA LYS A 174 4.41 6.73 -7.58
C LYS A 174 5.91 6.84 -7.43
N ILE A 175 6.64 6.69 -8.54
CA ILE A 175 8.07 6.98 -8.59
C ILE A 175 8.32 8.25 -9.40
N ILE A 176 8.95 9.23 -8.76
CA ILE A 176 9.26 10.52 -9.35
C ILE A 176 10.72 10.55 -9.83
N ILE A 177 10.94 11.23 -10.97
CA ILE A 177 12.26 11.51 -11.52
C ILE A 177 12.46 13.02 -11.54
N GLY A 178 13.63 13.42 -11.06
CA GLY A 178 14.04 14.80 -11.02
C GLY A 178 15.54 14.93 -10.90
N ASN A 179 15.99 16.03 -10.33
CA ASN A 179 17.38 16.24 -9.96
C ASN A 179 17.47 16.71 -8.52
N LEU A 180 18.54 16.33 -7.84
CA LEU A 180 19.00 16.93 -6.58
C LEU A 180 20.29 17.69 -6.89
N ASP A 181 20.28 19.01 -6.71
CA ASP A 181 21.42 19.89 -7.01
C ASP A 181 21.99 19.70 -8.43
N GLY A 182 21.10 19.43 -9.39
CA GLY A 182 21.45 19.22 -10.81
C GLY A 182 21.91 17.80 -11.17
N VAL A 183 21.98 16.88 -10.20
CA VAL A 183 22.29 15.46 -10.43
C VAL A 183 20.99 14.66 -10.54
N PRO A 184 20.83 13.76 -11.53
CA PRO A 184 19.63 12.93 -11.66
C PRO A 184 19.34 12.15 -10.38
N HIS A 185 18.11 12.25 -9.90
CA HIS A 185 17.68 11.62 -8.66
C HIS A 185 16.25 11.08 -8.79
N GLY A 186 15.98 9.96 -8.12
CA GLY A 186 14.68 9.30 -8.12
C GLY A 186 14.23 8.96 -6.71
N TRP A 187 12.98 9.26 -6.41
CA TRP A 187 12.35 9.00 -5.10
C TRP A 187 10.86 8.68 -5.28
N ASN A 188 10.09 8.60 -4.19
CA ASN A 188 8.68 8.21 -4.24
C ASN A 188 7.74 9.35 -3.86
N LEU A 189 6.52 9.26 -4.39
CA LEU A 189 5.33 9.93 -3.87
C LEU A 189 4.40 8.86 -3.29
N VAL A 190 3.80 9.11 -2.14
CA VAL A 190 2.86 8.20 -1.47
C VAL A 190 1.55 8.93 -1.19
N LYS A 191 0.43 8.24 -1.35
CA LYS A 191 -0.89 8.82 -1.14
C LYS A 191 -1.48 8.36 0.18
N LEU A 192 -1.81 9.32 1.05
CA LEU A 192 -2.43 9.10 2.34
C LEU A 192 -3.61 10.07 2.47
N ASN A 193 -4.77 9.59 2.90
CA ASN A 193 -5.98 10.43 3.06
C ASN A 193 -6.30 11.28 1.80
N ASN A 194 -6.16 10.69 0.62
CA ASN A 194 -6.35 11.33 -0.70
C ASN A 194 -5.38 12.48 -1.03
N LYS A 195 -4.31 12.67 -0.25
CA LYS A 195 -3.25 13.65 -0.50
C LYS A 195 -1.94 12.93 -0.80
N TRP A 196 -1.14 13.52 -1.67
CA TRP A 196 0.17 13.00 -2.04
C TRP A 196 1.25 13.60 -1.17
N TYR A 197 2.30 12.84 -0.88
CA TYR A 197 3.44 13.24 -0.05
C TYR A 197 4.74 12.67 -0.58
N HIS A 198 5.83 13.42 -0.49
CA HIS A 198 7.15 12.91 -0.86
C HIS A 198 7.70 11.96 0.18
N LEU A 199 8.34 10.90 -0.31
CA LEU A 199 9.10 9.94 0.45
C LEU A 199 10.43 9.68 -0.28
N ASP A 200 11.53 10.20 0.27
CA ASP A 200 12.88 9.91 -0.22
C ASP A 200 13.66 9.06 0.76
N VAL A 201 13.55 7.74 0.56
CA VAL A 201 14.22 6.73 1.39
C VAL A 201 15.74 6.84 1.28
N THR A 202 16.26 7.14 0.08
CA THR A 202 17.70 7.23 -0.19
C THR A 202 18.36 8.30 0.69
N ASN A 203 17.78 9.49 0.69
CA ASN A 203 18.32 10.60 1.47
C ASN A 203 17.98 10.49 2.96
N ASN A 204 16.87 9.84 3.33
CA ASN A 204 16.61 9.52 4.73
C ASN A 204 17.66 8.57 5.31
N ASP A 205 18.07 7.57 4.51
CA ASP A 205 19.15 6.64 4.86
C ASP A 205 20.49 7.37 4.99
N ALA A 206 20.89 8.10 3.94
CA ALA A 206 22.15 8.85 3.94
C ALA A 206 22.29 9.84 5.11
N LEU A 207 21.17 10.44 5.55
CA LEU A 207 21.14 11.37 6.69
C LEU A 207 20.99 10.68 8.05
N GLY A 208 20.67 9.39 8.09
CA GLY A 208 20.32 8.66 9.30
C GLY A 208 19.08 9.21 10.02
N ASN A 209 18.18 9.90 9.30
CA ASN A 209 16.98 10.50 9.86
C ASN A 209 15.85 10.65 8.82
N ASN A 210 14.63 10.91 9.29
CA ASN A 210 13.43 10.96 8.46
C ASN A 210 13.14 12.37 7.87
N LYS A 211 14.15 13.14 7.45
CA LYS A 211 13.97 14.52 6.94
C LYS A 211 12.97 14.60 5.79
N TYR A 212 13.02 13.65 4.85
CA TYR A 212 12.21 13.55 3.65
C TYR A 212 11.10 12.50 3.76
N PHE A 213 10.62 12.24 4.98
CA PHE A 213 9.47 11.37 5.23
C PHE A 213 8.16 12.18 5.21
N LEU A 214 7.31 11.90 4.22
CA LEU A 214 5.98 12.49 4.05
C LEU A 214 5.97 14.03 3.98
N ARG A 215 6.79 14.58 3.09
CA ARG A 215 7.04 16.04 2.98
C ARG A 215 6.37 16.68 1.76
N GLN A 216 6.13 17.98 1.88
CA GLN A 216 5.61 18.84 0.82
C GLN A 216 6.63 19.24 -0.24
N ASP A 217 6.11 19.61 -1.41
CA ASP A 217 6.89 20.06 -2.57
C ASP A 217 7.87 21.18 -2.18
N LYS A 218 7.39 22.15 -1.39
CA LYS A 218 8.17 23.31 -0.95
C LYS A 218 9.42 22.91 -0.16
N VAL A 219 9.35 21.86 0.66
CA VAL A 219 10.49 21.40 1.46
C VAL A 219 11.57 20.83 0.55
N LEU A 220 11.19 19.96 -0.39
CA LEU A 220 12.11 19.37 -1.33
C LEU A 220 12.73 20.43 -2.25
N LYS A 221 11.92 21.35 -2.80
CA LYS A 221 12.41 22.45 -3.65
C LYS A 221 13.43 23.34 -2.93
N ASN A 222 13.20 23.65 -1.65
CA ASN A 222 14.15 24.42 -0.83
C ASN A 222 15.49 23.70 -0.59
N ASP A 223 15.48 22.37 -0.64
CA ASP A 223 16.65 21.50 -0.46
C ASP A 223 17.29 21.09 -1.81
N GLY A 224 16.99 21.78 -2.91
CA GLY A 224 17.66 21.57 -4.20
C GLY A 224 17.03 20.51 -5.10
N PHE A 225 15.90 19.93 -4.70
CA PHE A 225 15.15 19.00 -5.55
C PHE A 225 14.39 19.76 -6.65
N THR A 226 14.42 19.23 -7.87
CA THR A 226 13.69 19.77 -9.02
C THR A 226 13.05 18.63 -9.82
N TRP A 227 11.87 18.84 -10.36
CA TRP A 227 11.18 17.89 -11.24
C TRP A 227 10.23 18.65 -12.17
N LYS A 228 9.70 17.96 -13.19
CA LYS A 228 8.65 18.53 -14.04
C LYS A 228 7.31 18.37 -13.34
N GLU A 229 6.86 19.45 -12.71
CA GLU A 229 5.68 19.45 -11.84
C GLU A 229 4.41 18.94 -12.54
N SER A 230 4.22 19.26 -13.82
CA SER A 230 3.03 18.82 -14.57
C SER A 230 2.94 17.31 -14.81
N ASP A 231 4.00 16.55 -14.55
CA ASP A 231 4.00 15.09 -14.70
C ASP A 231 3.55 14.38 -13.41
N TYR A 232 3.40 15.09 -12.28
CA TYR A 232 3.14 14.50 -10.96
C TYR A 232 2.04 15.25 -10.20
N PRO A 233 1.32 14.58 -9.28
CA PRO A 233 0.36 15.25 -8.42
C PRO A 233 1.06 16.21 -7.44
N GLU A 234 0.41 17.35 -7.16
CA GLU A 234 0.91 18.36 -6.22
C GLU A 234 0.90 17.85 -4.77
N CYS A 235 1.95 18.18 -4.01
CA CYS A 235 1.99 18.01 -2.56
C CYS A 235 2.14 19.38 -1.87
N SER A 236 1.01 19.91 -1.40
CA SER A 236 0.92 21.27 -0.87
C SER A 236 1.12 21.39 0.65
N GLU A 237 1.25 20.28 1.38
CA GLU A 237 1.42 20.29 2.84
C GLU A 237 2.21 19.08 3.37
N ASP A 238 2.90 19.25 4.49
CA ASP A 238 3.56 18.14 5.20
C ASP A 238 2.49 17.26 5.86
N TYR A 239 2.74 15.96 5.96
CA TYR A 239 1.82 15.08 6.69
C TYR A 239 1.84 15.39 8.19
N ASN A 240 0.73 15.89 8.72
CA ASN A 240 0.58 16.12 10.16
C ASN A 240 -0.07 14.90 10.83
N TYR A 241 0.75 14.06 11.47
CA TYR A 241 0.26 12.83 12.11
C TYR A 241 -0.79 13.09 13.19
N GLU A 242 -0.58 14.05 14.08
CA GLU A 242 -1.51 14.31 15.20
C GLU A 242 -2.88 14.79 14.72
N ASN A 243 -2.90 15.70 13.75
CA ASN A 243 -4.16 16.18 13.16
C ASN A 243 -4.89 15.07 12.41
N ASN A 244 -4.17 14.29 11.59
CA ASN A 244 -4.78 13.21 10.82
C ASN A 244 -5.27 12.06 11.71
N LYS A 245 -4.56 11.76 12.81
CA LYS A 245 -4.99 10.80 13.81
C LYS A 245 -6.29 11.26 14.48
N ALA A 246 -6.37 12.51 14.92
CA ALA A 246 -7.59 13.07 15.48
C ALA A 246 -8.78 13.05 14.49
N SER A 247 -8.55 13.39 13.22
CA SER A 247 -9.57 13.31 12.16
C SER A 247 -10.01 11.87 11.88
N SER A 248 -9.10 10.89 11.92
CA SER A 248 -9.44 9.47 11.73
C SER A 248 -10.33 8.93 12.86
N TYR A 249 -10.05 9.32 14.12
CA TYR A 249 -10.94 9.00 15.24
C TYR A 249 -12.29 9.68 15.10
N ALA A 250 -12.33 10.95 14.68
CA ALA A 250 -13.58 11.65 14.43
C ALA A 250 -14.41 11.00 13.29
N GLY A 251 -13.75 10.49 12.25
CA GLY A 251 -14.37 9.69 11.19
C GLY A 251 -15.01 8.39 11.72
N LEU A 252 -14.23 7.60 12.47
CA LEU A 252 -14.71 6.37 13.13
C LEU A 252 -15.87 6.64 14.11
N LEU A 253 -15.83 7.76 14.85
CA LEU A 253 -16.90 8.16 15.76
C LEU A 253 -18.14 8.68 15.03
N SER A 254 -18.01 9.20 13.80
CA SER A 254 -19.14 9.70 13.01
C SER A 254 -19.98 8.57 12.37
N GLU A 255 -19.41 7.37 12.26
CA GLU A 255 -20.13 6.15 11.89
C GLU A 255 -20.84 5.48 13.10
N LEU A 256 -20.39 5.76 14.33
CA LEU A 256 -21.00 5.27 15.57
C LEU A 256 -22.13 6.19 16.01
N LYS A 257 -23.37 5.93 15.55
CA LYS A 257 -24.56 6.59 16.11
C LYS A 257 -25.05 5.84 17.35
N SER A 258 -25.57 6.58 18.34
CA SER A 258 -26.24 6.00 19.50
C SER A 258 -27.24 4.94 19.05
N ASN A 259 -27.11 3.72 19.55
CA ASN A 259 -28.07 2.65 19.25
C ASN A 259 -29.24 2.62 20.25
N LYS A 260 -29.22 3.52 21.23
CA LYS A 260 -30.23 3.68 22.28
C LYS A 260 -30.54 5.14 22.53
N ASP A 261 -31.83 5.46 22.56
CA ASP A 261 -32.33 6.76 23.02
C ASP A 261 -32.69 6.67 24.50
N GLY A 262 -32.14 7.58 25.31
CA GLY A 262 -32.30 7.56 26.74
C GLY A 262 -31.43 8.59 27.43
N LYS A 263 -31.21 8.40 28.73
CA LYS A 263 -30.36 9.27 29.54
C LYS A 263 -29.59 8.50 30.59
N TRP A 264 -28.41 8.98 30.91
CA TRP A 264 -27.65 8.52 32.07
C TRP A 264 -28.36 8.93 33.36
N ASN A 265 -28.48 7.97 34.28
CA ASN A 265 -29.02 8.15 35.62
C ASN A 265 -28.01 7.60 36.63
N LEU A 266 -27.68 8.40 37.66
CA LEU A 266 -26.87 7.96 38.78
C LEU A 266 -27.80 7.42 39.88
N VAL A 267 -27.69 6.14 40.21
CA VAL A 267 -28.51 5.44 41.21
C VAL A 267 -27.58 4.78 42.22
N ASN A 268 -27.71 5.11 43.51
CA ASN A 268 -26.87 4.54 44.59
C ASN A 268 -25.36 4.57 44.27
N SER A 269 -24.88 5.71 43.78
CA SER A 269 -23.48 5.92 43.36
C SER A 269 -23.01 5.06 42.19
N ALA A 270 -23.92 4.46 41.43
CA ALA A 270 -23.62 3.70 40.21
C ALA A 270 -24.35 4.32 39.00
N TRP A 271 -23.65 4.42 37.87
CA TRP A 271 -24.23 4.94 36.64
C TRP A 271 -25.01 3.84 35.90
N CYS A 272 -26.23 4.16 35.48
CA CYS A 272 -27.08 3.32 34.63
C CYS A 272 -27.59 4.15 33.45
N PHE A 273 -27.88 3.53 32.31
CA PHE A 273 -28.53 4.22 31.19
C PHE A 273 -30.01 3.84 31.13
N MET A 274 -30.89 4.82 31.34
CA MET A 274 -32.34 4.65 31.29
C MET A 274 -32.82 4.91 29.86
N GLU A 275 -33.28 3.87 29.18
CA GLU A 275 -33.91 3.99 27.86
C GLU A 275 -35.23 4.75 27.98
N ASN A 276 -35.66 5.43 26.92
CA ASN A 276 -36.94 6.15 26.89
C ASN A 276 -38.18 5.27 27.14
N THR A 277 -38.02 3.95 27.01
CA THR A 277 -39.03 2.94 27.36
C THR A 277 -39.21 2.76 28.87
N GLY A 278 -38.36 3.38 29.70
CA GLY A 278 -38.37 3.26 31.15
C GLY A 278 -37.61 2.05 31.70
N ARG A 279 -36.87 1.32 30.84
CA ARG A 279 -36.02 0.19 31.23
C ARG A 279 -34.54 0.61 31.25
N TYR A 280 -33.74 -0.05 32.09
CA TYR A 280 -32.29 0.12 32.05
C TYR A 280 -31.67 -0.70 30.91
N ALA A 281 -30.75 -0.08 30.18
CA ALA A 281 -29.95 -0.75 29.17
C ALA A 281 -29.03 -1.79 29.83
N THR A 282 -28.77 -2.89 29.12
CA THR A 282 -27.87 -3.99 29.54
C THR A 282 -27.01 -4.41 28.36
N GLY A 283 -25.87 -5.04 28.63
CA GLY A 283 -24.89 -5.44 27.63
C GLY A 283 -24.12 -4.26 27.01
N TRP A 284 -23.51 -4.52 25.85
CA TRP A 284 -22.79 -3.51 25.07
C TRP A 284 -23.77 -2.57 24.36
N ASN A 285 -23.63 -1.26 24.58
CA ASN A 285 -24.43 -0.24 23.94
C ASN A 285 -23.54 0.90 23.43
N ILE A 286 -23.92 1.50 22.29
CA ILE A 286 -23.31 2.73 21.79
C ILE A 286 -24.19 3.88 22.28
N ILE A 287 -23.65 4.73 23.13
CA ILE A 287 -24.34 5.89 23.70
C ILE A 287 -23.43 7.09 23.48
N ASP A 288 -23.95 8.19 22.92
CA ASP A 288 -23.18 9.39 22.61
C ASP A 288 -21.86 9.07 21.89
N ASN A 289 -21.98 8.22 20.87
CA ASN A 289 -20.90 7.73 20.01
C ASN A 289 -19.78 6.93 20.71
N ASN A 290 -20.01 6.46 21.94
CA ASN A 290 -19.07 5.66 22.71
C ASN A 290 -19.67 4.32 23.09
N TRP A 291 -18.86 3.26 23.10
CA TRP A 291 -19.27 1.95 23.60
C TRP A 291 -19.21 1.91 25.12
N TYR A 292 -20.29 1.44 25.74
CA TYR A 292 -20.38 1.19 27.18
C TYR A 292 -20.86 -0.23 27.42
N TYR A 293 -20.39 -0.85 28.50
CA TYR A 293 -20.91 -2.12 28.98
C TYR A 293 -21.76 -1.91 30.23
N LEU A 294 -23.05 -2.21 30.12
CA LEU A 294 -23.99 -2.19 31.24
C LEU A 294 -24.18 -3.64 31.70
N GLY A 295 -23.99 -3.92 32.99
CA GLY A 295 -24.23 -5.25 33.53
C GLY A 295 -25.70 -5.67 33.40
N ASN A 296 -26.01 -6.94 33.70
CA ASN A 296 -27.40 -7.41 33.73
C ASN A 296 -28.25 -6.71 34.81
N ASP A 297 -27.59 -6.09 35.79
CA ASP A 297 -28.15 -5.21 36.82
C ASP A 297 -28.41 -3.78 36.31
N GLY A 298 -28.07 -3.48 35.06
CA GLY A 298 -28.16 -2.15 34.46
C GLY A 298 -27.03 -1.19 34.85
N ILE A 299 -26.09 -1.65 35.69
CA ILE A 299 -24.98 -0.82 36.19
C ILE A 299 -23.84 -0.84 35.19
N MET A 300 -23.36 0.35 34.81
CA MET A 300 -22.18 0.53 33.97
C MET A 300 -20.95 -0.10 34.63
N LYS A 301 -20.26 -0.96 33.89
CA LYS A 301 -19.01 -1.59 34.33
C LYS A 301 -17.82 -0.88 33.69
N THR A 302 -16.70 -0.89 34.41
CA THR A 302 -15.41 -0.36 33.96
C THR A 302 -14.31 -1.39 34.22
N GLY A 303 -13.11 -1.13 33.71
CA GLY A 303 -11.99 -2.06 33.71
C GLY A 303 -12.10 -3.10 32.60
N TRP A 304 -11.43 -4.25 32.79
CA TRP A 304 -11.43 -5.35 31.84
C TRP A 304 -12.75 -6.13 31.88
N ILE A 305 -13.40 -6.24 30.72
CA ILE A 305 -14.66 -6.94 30.51
C ILE A 305 -14.39 -8.13 29.57
N TYR A 306 -14.70 -9.34 30.04
CA TYR A 306 -14.67 -10.53 29.18
C TYR A 306 -16.05 -10.75 28.55
N SER A 307 -16.12 -10.74 27.23
CA SER A 307 -17.36 -10.88 26.48
C SER A 307 -17.10 -11.61 25.17
N ASN A 308 -17.96 -12.56 24.79
CA ASN A 308 -17.87 -13.29 23.52
C ASN A 308 -16.47 -13.86 23.20
N GLY A 309 -15.78 -14.40 24.22
CA GLY A 309 -14.47 -15.02 24.05
C GLY A 309 -13.28 -14.06 24.02
N LYS A 310 -13.51 -12.74 24.13
CA LYS A 310 -12.47 -11.70 24.04
C LYS A 310 -12.50 -10.78 25.25
N TRP A 311 -11.36 -10.14 25.53
CA TRP A 311 -11.25 -9.10 26.56
C TRP A 311 -11.38 -7.71 25.95
N TYR A 312 -12.09 -6.83 26.63
CA TYR A 312 -12.28 -5.42 26.26
C TYR A 312 -11.97 -4.57 27.48
N TYR A 313 -11.55 -3.32 27.28
CA TYR A 313 -11.26 -2.42 28.40
C TYR A 313 -12.17 -1.20 28.38
N CYS A 314 -12.84 -0.91 29.49
CA CYS A 314 -13.64 0.30 29.69
C CYS A 314 -12.95 1.22 30.71
N TYR A 315 -12.76 2.50 30.40
CA TYR A 315 -12.01 3.41 31.27
C TYR A 315 -12.73 3.63 32.61
N PRO A 316 -12.06 3.50 33.78
CA PRO A 316 -12.67 3.70 35.10
C PRO A 316 -13.33 5.06 35.33
N GLY A 317 -12.84 6.12 34.68
CA GLY A 317 -13.39 7.48 34.84
C GLY A 317 -14.61 7.76 33.97
N SER A 318 -14.60 7.34 32.70
CA SER A 318 -15.67 7.66 31.74
C SER A 318 -16.62 6.49 31.47
N GLY A 319 -16.17 5.24 31.65
CA GLY A 319 -16.90 4.03 31.26
C GLY A 319 -16.81 3.67 29.77
N ALA A 320 -16.26 4.57 28.94
CA ALA A 320 -16.11 4.33 27.51
C ALA A 320 -15.11 3.20 27.24
N MET A 321 -15.44 2.33 26.28
CA MET A 321 -14.56 1.28 25.81
C MET A 321 -13.36 1.87 25.06
N ALA A 322 -12.18 1.34 25.33
CA ALA A 322 -10.96 1.68 24.61
C ALA A 322 -10.96 1.03 23.22
N LEU A 323 -10.54 1.81 22.22
CA LEU A 323 -10.34 1.37 20.83
C LEU A 323 -8.93 1.79 20.39
N ASN A 324 -8.23 0.95 19.63
CA ASN A 324 -6.88 1.25 19.10
C ASN A 324 -5.94 1.86 20.16
N SER A 325 -5.89 1.26 21.35
CA SER A 325 -5.26 1.85 22.54
C SER A 325 -4.33 0.86 23.23
N VAL A 326 -3.37 1.39 24.01
CA VAL A 326 -2.51 0.61 24.89
C VAL A 326 -2.90 0.90 26.34
N ILE A 327 -3.34 -0.14 27.05
CA ILE A 327 -3.77 -0.08 28.44
C ILE A 327 -2.59 -0.42 29.35
N ASP A 328 -2.35 0.43 30.34
CA ASP A 328 -1.25 0.33 31.31
C ASP A 328 0.13 0.14 30.67
N GLY A 329 0.33 0.71 29.47
CA GLY A 329 1.57 0.61 28.71
C GLY A 329 1.91 -0.80 28.20
N LYS A 330 1.01 -1.78 28.37
CA LYS A 330 1.29 -3.19 28.13
C LYS A 330 0.29 -3.89 27.22
N TYR A 331 -1.01 -3.67 27.42
CA TYR A 331 -2.05 -4.46 26.76
C TYR A 331 -2.66 -3.69 25.59
N ARG A 332 -2.58 -4.24 24.38
CA ARG A 332 -3.08 -3.60 23.16
C ARG A 332 -4.51 -4.04 22.86
N VAL A 333 -5.40 -3.10 22.56
CA VAL A 333 -6.74 -3.39 22.02
C VAL A 333 -6.85 -2.91 20.58
N ASP A 334 -7.50 -3.70 19.73
CA ASP A 334 -7.68 -3.40 18.30
C ASP A 334 -8.76 -2.34 18.03
N SER A 335 -9.08 -2.13 16.75
CA SER A 335 -10.09 -1.16 16.31
C SER A 335 -11.52 -1.51 16.73
N ASN A 336 -11.76 -2.76 17.13
CA ASN A 336 -13.03 -3.23 17.71
C ASN A 336 -12.99 -3.26 19.25
N GLY A 337 -11.88 -2.78 19.85
CA GLY A 337 -11.64 -2.78 21.30
C GLY A 337 -11.28 -4.15 21.88
N ALA A 338 -11.08 -5.16 21.03
CA ALA A 338 -10.68 -6.48 21.49
C ALA A 338 -9.19 -6.51 21.83
N TRP A 339 -8.86 -7.04 23.00
CA TRP A 339 -7.49 -7.31 23.40
C TRP A 339 -6.84 -8.30 22.44
N ILE A 340 -5.64 -7.94 22.02
CA ILE A 340 -4.75 -8.75 21.18
C ILE A 340 -3.53 -9.12 22.01
N SER A 341 -3.30 -10.43 22.12
CA SER A 341 -2.27 -11.07 22.95
C SER A 341 -0.88 -10.96 22.35
#